data_AF-A0A1H8VCV8-F1
#
_entry.id   AF-A0A1H8VCV8-F1
#
_cell.length_a   1.000
_cell.length_b   1.000
_cell.length_c   1.000
_cell.angle_alpha   90.00
_cell.angle_beta   90.00
_cell.angle_gamma   90.00
#
_symmetry.space_group_name_H-M   'P 1'
#
loop_
_entity.id
_entity.type
_entity.pdbx_description
1 polymer ?
#
loop_
_entity_poly.entity_id
_entity_poly.type
_entity_poly.pdbx_seq_one_letter_code
_entity_poly.pdbx_strand_id
1 'polypeptide(L)'
;MLCLYYINKAMGVLQHIQHQISALNDLIKINNDRIAGYQKALEDSTESDLVLLFNEYVDQSKNNVSELKEYILFLGGHPTDGTTLSGKFYHTWVNLKAVLINKDRQGILADCEYGEDVIIKAYRKAQDDKELIWEDDKVVNLLAWQLEGFKTSHETVKTLREAVNI
;
A
#
# COMPACT_ATOMS: atom_id res chain seq x y z
N MET A 1 -6.69 27.80 -34.60
CA MET A 1 -7.61 27.58 -33.46
C MET A 1 -7.77 26.09 -33.12
N LEU A 2 -8.13 25.21 -34.06
CA LEU A 2 -8.25 23.76 -33.82
C LEU A 2 -6.95 23.09 -33.35
N CYS A 3 -5.80 23.37 -33.97
CA CYS A 3 -4.50 22.80 -33.57
C CYS A 3 -4.13 23.10 -32.10
N LEU A 4 -4.32 24.35 -31.66
CA LEU A 4 -4.06 24.76 -30.27
C LEU A 4 -4.97 24.05 -29.26
N TYR A 5 -6.24 23.83 -29.62
CA TYR A 5 -7.18 23.06 -28.81
C TYR A 5 -6.72 21.61 -28.60
N TYR A 6 -6.28 20.94 -29.67
CA TYR A 6 -5.78 19.56 -29.56
C TYR A 6 -4.50 19.46 -28.74
N ILE A 7 -3.59 20.43 -28.87
CA ILE A 7 -2.35 20.48 -28.06
C ILE A 7 -2.69 20.64 -26.56
N ASN A 8 -3.57 21.58 -26.22
CA ASN A 8 -3.98 21.79 -24.83
C ASN A 8 -4.69 20.56 -24.25
N LYS A 9 -5.56 19.92 -25.03
CA LYS A 9 -6.23 18.67 -24.60
C LYS A 9 -5.22 17.55 -24.36
N ALA A 10 -4.28 17.34 -25.27
CA ALA A 10 -3.24 16.32 -25.12
C ALA A 10 -2.33 16.59 -23.92
N MET A 11 -1.99 17.86 -23.66
CA MET A 11 -1.20 18.27 -22.51
C MET A 11 -1.91 17.98 -21.18
N GLY A 12 -3.23 18.21 -21.11
CA GLY A 12 -4.04 17.86 -19.95
C GLY A 12 -4.05 16.35 -19.68
N VAL A 13 -4.28 15.53 -20.71
CA VAL A 13 -4.21 14.06 -20.58
C VAL A 13 -2.84 13.60 -20.08
N LEU A 14 -1.76 14.17 -20.61
CA LEU A 14 -0.41 13.83 -20.18
C LEU A 14 -0.17 14.20 -18.71
N GLN A 15 -0.72 15.33 -18.24
CA GLN A 15 -0.65 15.72 -16.83
C GLN A 15 -1.36 14.72 -15.90
N HIS A 16 -2.55 14.24 -16.29
CA HIS A 16 -3.28 13.22 -15.55
C HIS A 16 -2.47 11.91 -15.47
N ILE A 17 -1.95 11.42 -16.60
CA ILE A 17 -1.14 10.19 -16.66
C ILE A 17 0.11 10.30 -15.76
N GLN A 18 0.81 11.44 -15.78
CA GLN A 18 1.97 11.65 -14.92
C GLN A 18 1.60 11.66 -13.43
N HIS A 19 0.44 12.22 -13.07
CA HIS A 19 -0.05 12.15 -11.70
C HIS A 19 -0.43 10.72 -11.30
N GLN A 20 -1.10 9.96 -12.17
CA GLN A 20 -1.40 8.54 -11.96
C GLN A 20 -0.13 7.75 -11.67
N ILE A 21 0.88 7.85 -12.55
CA ILE A 21 2.17 7.18 -12.39
C ILE A 21 2.83 7.55 -11.05
N SER A 22 2.83 8.84 -10.69
CA SER A 22 3.40 9.30 -9.41
C SER A 22 2.66 8.71 -8.22
N ALA A 23 1.33 8.70 -8.25
CA ALA A 23 0.50 8.24 -7.15
C ALA A 23 0.58 6.71 -6.97
N LEU A 24 0.57 5.94 -8.07
CA LEU A 24 0.78 4.49 -8.04
C LEU A 24 2.18 4.12 -7.52
N ASN A 25 3.21 4.90 -7.89
CA ASN A 25 4.55 4.71 -7.34
C ASN A 25 4.60 4.94 -5.82
N ASP A 26 3.82 5.88 -5.29
CA ASP A 26 3.72 6.06 -3.84
C ASP A 26 3.03 4.87 -3.15
N LEU A 27 2.04 4.24 -3.79
CA LEU A 27 1.43 3.00 -3.28
C LEU A 27 2.39 1.81 -3.33
N ILE A 28 3.26 1.71 -4.35
CA ILE A 28 4.34 0.71 -4.38
C ILE A 28 5.26 0.88 -3.17
N LYS A 29 5.69 2.12 -2.88
CA LYS A 29 6.55 2.40 -1.73
C LYS A 29 5.90 1.97 -0.41
N ILE A 30 4.59 2.22 -0.25
CA ILE A 30 3.83 1.82 0.94
C ILE A 30 3.77 0.29 1.08
N ASN A 31 3.55 -0.44 -0.01
CA ASN A 31 3.59 -1.91 0.04
C ASN A 31 5.00 -2.44 0.32
N ASN A 32 6.05 -1.82 -0.23
CA ASN A 32 7.44 -2.19 0.07
C ASN A 32 7.78 -1.97 1.55
N ASP A 33 7.26 -0.90 2.15
CA ASP A 33 7.35 -0.66 3.58
C ASP A 33 6.64 -1.75 4.39
N ARG A 34 5.41 -2.11 4.00
CA ARG A 34 4.66 -3.23 4.59
C ARG A 34 5.44 -4.55 4.54
N ILE A 35 6.03 -4.87 3.38
CA ILE A 35 6.92 -6.04 3.21
C ILE A 35 8.06 -5.98 4.22
N ALA A 36 8.79 -4.86 4.29
CA ALA A 36 9.94 -4.73 5.17
C ALA A 36 9.56 -4.85 6.66
N GLY A 37 8.40 -4.32 7.07
CA GLY A 37 7.95 -4.44 8.46
C GLY A 37 7.56 -5.87 8.83
N TYR A 38 6.82 -6.59 7.97
CA TYR A 38 6.48 -7.99 8.26
C TYR A 38 7.68 -8.94 8.14
N GLN A 39 8.62 -8.67 7.22
CA GLN A 39 9.90 -9.39 7.21
C GLN A 39 10.67 -9.17 8.51
N LYS A 40 10.69 -7.96 9.04
CA LYS A 40 11.32 -7.69 10.34
C LYS A 40 10.58 -8.39 11.49
N ALA A 41 9.25 -8.40 11.48
CA ALA A 41 8.46 -9.12 12.47
C ALA A 41 8.71 -10.64 12.43
N LEU A 42 8.92 -11.22 11.26
CA LEU A 42 9.28 -12.63 11.08
C LEU A 42 10.62 -13.00 11.73
N GLU A 43 11.62 -12.11 11.71
CA GLU A 43 12.92 -12.36 12.35
C GLU A 43 12.79 -12.55 13.87
N ASP A 44 11.83 -11.86 14.48
CA ASP A 44 11.64 -11.81 15.94
C ASP A 44 10.50 -12.73 16.42
N SER A 45 9.78 -13.41 15.51
CA SER A 45 8.61 -14.23 15.82
C SER A 45 8.93 -15.72 15.94
N THR A 46 8.51 -16.33 17.06
CA THR A 46 8.62 -17.78 17.27
C THR A 46 7.27 -18.51 17.21
N GLU A 47 6.16 -17.78 17.24
CA GLU A 47 4.81 -18.35 17.21
C GLU A 47 4.42 -18.72 15.79
N SER A 48 4.16 -20.01 15.56
CA SER A 48 3.99 -20.56 14.20
C SER A 48 2.83 -19.94 13.43
N ASP A 49 1.77 -19.55 14.11
CA ASP A 49 0.60 -18.93 13.51
C ASP A 49 0.89 -17.47 13.08
N LEU A 50 1.62 -16.70 13.90
CA LEU A 50 2.08 -15.36 13.51
C LEU A 50 3.08 -15.42 12.36
N VAL A 51 3.97 -16.43 12.35
CA VAL A 51 4.89 -16.66 11.23
C VAL A 51 4.13 -16.92 9.93
N LEU A 52 3.08 -17.75 9.96
CA LEU A 52 2.23 -17.99 8.79
C LEU A 52 1.55 -16.69 8.33
N LEU A 53 0.95 -15.95 9.27
CA LEU A 53 0.24 -14.70 8.99
C LEU A 53 1.15 -13.64 8.34
N PHE A 54 2.35 -13.43 8.89
CA PHE A 54 3.27 -12.43 8.38
C PHE A 54 3.80 -12.79 6.99
N ASN A 55 4.04 -14.08 6.71
CA ASN A 55 4.37 -14.52 5.35
C ASN A 55 3.23 -14.25 4.37
N GLU A 56 1.99 -14.53 4.76
CA GLU A 56 0.81 -14.23 3.94
C GLU A 56 0.72 -12.73 3.59
N TYR A 57 0.98 -11.84 4.55
CA TYR A 57 0.96 -10.40 4.31
C TYR A 57 2.14 -9.91 3.47
N VAL A 58 3.32 -10.50 3.63
CA VAL A 58 4.45 -10.24 2.74
C VAL A 58 4.07 -10.60 1.29
N ASP A 59 3.48 -11.77 1.06
CA ASP A 59 3.15 -12.23 -0.28
C ASP A 59 1.98 -11.45 -0.90
N GLN A 60 0.95 -11.11 -0.12
CA GLN A 60 -0.10 -10.19 -0.53
C GLN A 60 0.49 -8.85 -1.01
N SER A 61 1.43 -8.29 -0.26
CA SER A 61 2.07 -7.01 -0.60
C SER A 61 2.91 -7.11 -1.87
N LYS A 62 3.64 -8.21 -2.07
CA LYS A 62 4.42 -8.45 -3.31
C LYS A 62 3.51 -8.54 -4.52
N ASN A 63 2.38 -9.23 -4.41
CA ASN A 63 1.39 -9.34 -5.48
C ASN A 63 0.83 -7.96 -5.84
N ASN A 64 0.44 -7.18 -4.83
CA ASN A 64 -0.03 -5.80 -5.02
C ASN A 64 1.02 -4.92 -5.73
N VAL A 65 2.30 -5.03 -5.32
CA VAL A 65 3.40 -4.33 -5.98
C VAL A 65 3.53 -4.75 -7.45
N SER A 66 3.45 -6.05 -7.76
CA SER A 66 3.54 -6.53 -9.14
C SER A 66 2.45 -5.91 -10.01
N GLU A 67 1.20 -5.94 -9.55
CA GLU A 67 0.07 -5.37 -10.29
C GLU A 67 0.23 -3.86 -10.51
N LEU A 68 0.66 -3.12 -9.48
CA LEU A 68 0.91 -1.68 -9.59
C LEU A 68 2.05 -1.39 -10.58
N LYS A 69 3.13 -2.18 -10.55
CA LYS A 69 4.26 -2.01 -11.48
C LYS A 69 3.84 -2.27 -12.93
N GLU A 70 3.10 -3.34 -13.16
CA GLU A 70 2.55 -3.67 -14.47
C GLU A 70 1.66 -2.54 -15.00
N TYR A 71 0.82 -1.97 -14.13
CA TYR A 71 -0.04 -0.86 -14.52
C TYR A 71 0.73 0.43 -14.83
N ILE A 72 1.77 0.76 -14.05
CA ILE A 72 2.65 1.90 -14.34
C ILE A 72 3.35 1.73 -15.68
N LEU A 73 3.82 0.53 -15.99
CA LEU A 73 4.44 0.23 -17.29
C LEU A 73 3.44 0.38 -18.44
N PHE A 74 2.19 -0.06 -18.24
CA PHE A 74 1.10 0.15 -19.21
C PHE A 74 0.83 1.64 -19.48
N LEU A 75 0.92 2.49 -18.46
CA LEU A 75 0.81 3.95 -18.58
C LEU A 75 2.05 4.61 -19.22
N GLY A 76 3.11 3.84 -19.54
CA GLY A 76 4.37 4.36 -20.08
C GLY A 76 5.29 5.00 -19.03
N GLY A 77 5.04 4.74 -17.74
CA GLY A 77 5.85 5.21 -16.63
C GLY A 77 6.97 4.25 -16.23
N HIS A 78 7.76 4.67 -15.24
CA HIS A 78 8.79 3.83 -14.62
C HIS A 78 8.40 3.48 -13.18
N PRO A 79 8.22 2.20 -12.86
CA PRO A 79 7.96 1.77 -11.50
C PRO A 79 9.19 1.95 -10.61
N THR A 80 8.95 2.27 -9.34
CA THR A 80 9.99 2.34 -8.30
C THR A 80 10.16 1.01 -7.59
N ASP A 81 11.36 0.77 -7.07
CA ASP A 81 11.65 -0.29 -6.09
C ASP A 81 11.85 0.28 -4.67
N GLY A 82 11.66 1.58 -4.49
CA GLY A 82 11.94 2.29 -3.24
C GLY A 82 10.88 2.09 -2.16
N THR A 83 11.18 2.62 -0.98
CA THR A 83 10.28 2.74 0.18
C THR A 83 9.83 4.20 0.38
N THR A 84 8.92 4.49 1.31
CA THR A 84 8.40 5.85 1.55
C THR A 84 9.41 6.74 2.29
N LEU A 85 10.53 7.07 1.64
CA LEU A 85 11.38 8.18 2.08
C LEU A 85 10.83 9.56 1.63
N SER A 86 9.85 9.59 0.71
CA SER A 86 9.09 10.77 0.25
C SER A 86 7.85 10.35 -0.59
N GLY A 87 6.75 11.13 -0.56
CA GLY A 87 5.52 10.89 -1.36
C GLY A 87 4.27 11.71 -0.93
N LYS A 88 3.22 11.75 -1.78
CA LYS A 88 1.95 12.48 -1.55
C LYS A 88 1.00 11.77 -0.57
N PHE A 89 1.19 10.46 -0.35
CA PHE A 89 0.43 9.65 0.61
C PHE A 89 1.21 9.37 1.91
N TYR A 90 2.30 10.10 2.14
CA TYR A 90 3.14 9.90 3.31
C TYR A 90 2.37 10.12 4.63
N HIS A 91 2.71 9.38 5.70
CA HIS A 91 3.32 10.06 6.85
C HIS A 91 3.98 9.22 7.96
N THR A 92 3.78 7.92 8.18
CA THR A 92 4.57 7.25 9.26
C THR A 92 4.68 5.72 9.16
N TRP A 93 5.64 5.20 8.37
CA TRP A 93 6.14 3.82 8.55
C TRP A 93 7.44 3.76 9.39
N VAL A 94 8.09 4.91 9.59
CA VAL A 94 9.33 5.04 10.37
C VAL A 94 9.18 4.49 11.81
N ASN A 95 7.95 4.38 12.32
CA ASN A 95 7.69 3.84 13.66
C ASN A 95 7.51 2.31 13.72
N LEU A 96 7.31 1.59 12.61
CA LEU A 96 7.35 0.10 12.64
C LEU A 96 8.77 -0.45 12.64
N LYS A 97 9.76 0.35 12.22
CA LYS A 97 11.18 0.01 12.39
C LYS A 97 11.64 0.08 13.85
N ALA A 98 10.85 0.71 14.71
CA ALA A 98 11.18 0.87 16.12
C ALA A 98 10.18 0.06 16.96
N VAL A 99 10.70 -0.95 17.66
CA VAL A 99 10.05 -1.61 18.81
C VAL A 99 9.07 -2.77 18.49
N LEU A 100 9.56 -3.85 17.86
CA LEU A 100 9.05 -5.20 18.16
C LEU A 100 9.92 -5.94 19.20
N ILE A 101 11.08 -5.39 19.56
CA ILE A 101 11.96 -5.97 20.57
C ILE A 101 11.24 -5.94 21.93
N ASN A 102 11.03 -7.13 22.50
CA ASN A 102 10.50 -7.34 23.85
C ASN A 102 8.99 -7.05 24.05
N LYS A 103 8.17 -7.07 22.99
CA LYS A 103 6.71 -7.00 23.12
C LYS A 103 6.10 -8.39 23.34
N ASP A 104 5.02 -8.43 24.11
CA ASP A 104 4.16 -9.61 24.18
C ASP A 104 3.32 -9.74 22.90
N ARG A 105 2.67 -10.90 22.73
CA ARG A 105 1.82 -11.18 21.57
C ARG A 105 0.78 -10.08 21.33
N GLN A 106 0.21 -9.53 22.39
CA GLN A 106 -0.77 -8.46 22.32
C GLN A 106 -0.20 -7.18 21.70
N GLY A 107 1.00 -6.77 22.15
CA GLY A 107 1.70 -5.61 21.62
C GLY A 107 2.08 -5.79 20.14
N ILE A 108 2.52 -6.98 19.75
CA ILE A 108 2.85 -7.29 18.34
C ILE A 108 1.60 -7.14 17.46
N LEU A 109 0.48 -7.76 17.85
CA LEU A 109 -0.76 -7.70 17.07
C LEU A 109 -1.35 -6.27 17.03
N ALA A 110 -1.21 -5.49 18.11
CA ALA A 110 -1.64 -4.09 18.12
C ALA A 110 -0.84 -3.22 17.12
N ASP A 111 0.47 -3.44 17.00
CA ASP A 111 1.30 -2.74 16.01
C ASP A 111 0.93 -3.15 14.57
N CYS A 112 0.67 -4.44 14.34
CA CYS A 112 0.22 -4.93 13.04
C CYS A 112 -1.12 -4.29 12.65
N GLU A 113 -2.10 -4.24 13.56
CA GLU A 113 -3.40 -3.60 13.32
C GLU A 113 -3.24 -2.12 12.94
N TYR A 114 -2.41 -1.39 13.69
CA TYR A 114 -2.08 -0.01 13.36
C TYR A 114 -1.41 0.13 11.98
N GLY A 115 -0.51 -0.80 11.62
CA GLY A 115 0.09 -0.85 10.29
C GLY A 115 -0.93 -1.02 9.17
N GLU A 116 -1.91 -1.92 9.37
CA GLU A 116 -3.00 -2.14 8.41
C GLU A 116 -3.94 -0.93 8.31
N ASP A 117 -4.22 -0.23 9.41
CA ASP A 117 -4.99 1.02 9.40
C ASP A 117 -4.32 2.11 8.54
N VAL A 118 -3.00 2.23 8.64
CA VAL A 118 -2.22 3.21 7.88
C VAL A 118 -2.31 2.95 6.38
N ILE A 119 -2.17 1.70 5.94
CA ILE A 119 -2.26 1.37 4.51
C ILE A 119 -3.70 1.51 3.99
N ILE A 120 -4.72 1.13 4.77
CA ILE A 120 -6.12 1.35 4.44
C ILE A 120 -6.39 2.84 4.21
N LYS A 121 -5.89 3.71 5.10
CA LYS A 121 -6.03 5.16 4.95
C LYS A 121 -5.35 5.69 3.69
N ALA A 122 -4.17 5.18 3.35
CA ALA A 122 -3.46 5.57 2.12
C ALA A 122 -4.25 5.19 0.86
N TYR A 123 -4.79 3.96 0.81
CA TYR A 123 -5.61 3.49 -0.32
C TYR A 123 -6.93 4.23 -0.44
N ARG A 124 -7.60 4.57 0.68
CA ARG A 124 -8.79 5.43 0.64
C ARG A 124 -8.46 6.80 0.06
N LYS A 125 -7.36 7.42 0.47
CA LYS A 125 -6.91 8.70 -0.08
C LYS A 125 -6.59 8.60 -1.58
N ALA A 126 -6.05 7.47 -2.04
CA ALA A 126 -5.83 7.21 -3.46
C ALA A 126 -7.16 7.08 -4.23
N GLN A 127 -8.16 6.38 -3.69
CA GLN A 127 -9.50 6.30 -4.32
C GLN A 127 -10.21 7.67 -4.37
N ASP A 128 -9.93 8.56 -3.42
CA ASP A 128 -10.48 9.90 -3.39
C ASP A 128 -9.75 10.89 -4.32
N ASP A 129 -8.54 10.55 -4.79
CA ASP A 129 -7.72 11.38 -5.65
C ASP A 129 -8.27 11.41 -7.09
N LYS A 130 -8.98 12.48 -7.43
CA LYS A 130 -9.67 12.65 -8.73
C LYS A 130 -8.74 12.68 -9.93
N GLU A 131 -7.47 13.03 -9.72
CA GLU A 131 -6.46 13.03 -10.78
C GLU A 131 -5.91 11.61 -11.01
N LEU A 132 -5.83 10.79 -9.95
CA LEU A 132 -5.44 9.37 -10.06
C LEU A 132 -6.52 8.53 -10.75
N ILE A 133 -7.79 8.76 -10.42
CA ILE A 133 -8.90 7.96 -10.96
C ILE A 133 -9.52 8.55 -12.24
N TRP A 134 -8.90 9.57 -12.82
CA TRP A 134 -9.46 10.31 -13.95
C TRP A 134 -9.62 9.41 -15.18
N GLU A 135 -10.89 9.16 -15.57
CA GLU A 135 -11.28 8.34 -16.73
C GLU A 135 -10.61 6.95 -16.81
N ASP A 136 -10.27 6.36 -15.65
CA ASP A 136 -9.53 5.09 -15.58
C ASP A 136 -10.18 4.08 -14.62
N ASP A 137 -11.20 3.37 -15.12
CA ASP A 137 -11.89 2.32 -14.36
C ASP A 137 -10.97 1.15 -13.96
N LYS A 138 -9.85 0.92 -14.67
CA LYS A 138 -8.93 -0.15 -14.32
C LYS A 138 -8.18 0.20 -13.04
N VAL A 139 -7.71 1.44 -12.90
CA VAL A 139 -7.11 1.94 -11.64
C VAL A 139 -8.12 1.87 -10.51
N VAL A 140 -9.35 2.32 -10.73
CA VAL A 140 -10.41 2.30 -9.71
C VAL A 140 -10.63 0.89 -9.16
N ASN A 141 -10.76 -0.10 -10.06
CA ASN A 141 -10.97 -1.49 -9.69
C ASN A 141 -9.74 -2.10 -9.00
N LEU A 142 -8.54 -1.80 -9.49
CA LEU A 142 -7.29 -2.25 -8.88
C LEU A 142 -7.16 -1.76 -7.42
N LEU A 143 -7.37 -0.46 -7.19
CA LEU A 143 -7.32 0.14 -5.86
C LEU A 143 -8.39 -0.44 -4.93
N ALA A 144 -9.60 -0.69 -5.44
CA ALA A 144 -10.69 -1.28 -4.66
C ALA A 144 -10.39 -2.71 -4.24
N TRP A 145 -9.85 -3.53 -5.15
CA TRP A 145 -9.47 -4.91 -4.88
C TRP A 145 -8.39 -4.99 -3.79
N GLN A 146 -7.30 -4.23 -3.94
CA GLN A 146 -6.22 -4.23 -2.98
C GLN A 146 -6.66 -3.69 -1.61
N LEU A 147 -7.50 -2.63 -1.59
CA LEU A 147 -8.07 -2.10 -0.35
C LEU A 147 -8.89 -3.14 0.41
N GLU A 148 -9.69 -3.96 -0.28
CA GLU A 148 -10.45 -5.03 0.35
C GLU A 148 -9.55 -6.11 0.95
N GLY A 149 -8.45 -6.42 0.27
CA GLY A 149 -7.39 -7.27 0.80
C GLY A 149 -6.83 -6.75 2.13
N PHE A 150 -6.51 -5.46 2.23
CA PHE A 150 -5.99 -4.88 3.49
C PHE A 150 -7.04 -4.84 4.60
N LYS A 151 -8.32 -4.61 4.29
CA LYS A 151 -9.39 -4.71 5.30
C LYS A 151 -9.50 -6.13 5.86
N THR A 152 -9.36 -7.14 5.00
CA THR A 152 -9.37 -8.53 5.43
C THR A 152 -8.17 -8.81 6.34
N SER A 153 -6.98 -8.35 5.96
CA SER A 153 -5.78 -8.45 6.81
C SER A 153 -5.99 -7.77 8.16
N HIS A 154 -6.47 -6.53 8.17
CA HIS A 154 -6.77 -5.80 9.39
C HIS A 154 -7.70 -6.59 10.32
N GLU A 155 -8.80 -7.13 9.81
CA GLU A 155 -9.78 -7.81 10.66
C GLU A 155 -9.28 -9.15 11.20
N THR A 156 -8.44 -9.85 10.44
CA THR A 156 -7.73 -11.04 10.95
C THR A 156 -6.82 -10.68 12.13
N VAL A 157 -5.98 -9.64 11.99
CA VAL A 157 -5.08 -9.20 13.08
C VAL A 157 -5.87 -8.76 14.31
N LYS A 158 -6.91 -7.94 14.11
CA LYS A 158 -7.75 -7.45 15.20
C LYS A 158 -8.43 -8.60 15.95
N THR A 159 -8.97 -9.59 15.23
CA THR A 159 -9.57 -10.79 15.82
C THR A 159 -8.55 -11.56 16.67
N LEU A 160 -7.33 -11.75 16.16
CA LEU A 160 -6.26 -12.41 16.90
C LEU A 160 -5.89 -11.61 18.16
N ARG A 161 -5.81 -10.28 18.06
CA ARG A 161 -5.51 -9.39 19.19
C ARG A 161 -6.58 -9.46 20.27
N GLU A 162 -7.85 -9.42 19.88
CA GLU A 162 -8.97 -9.47 20.82
C GLU A 162 -9.04 -10.82 21.54
N ALA A 163 -8.65 -11.92 20.87
CA ALA A 163 -8.59 -13.25 21.46
C ALA A 163 -7.51 -13.45 22.54
N VAL A 164 -6.47 -12.60 22.60
CA VAL A 164 -5.42 -12.69 23.63
C VAL A 164 -5.94 -12.29 25.02
N ASN A 165 -7.01 -11.49 25.09
CA ASN A 165 -7.57 -10.99 26.36
C ASN A 165 -8.71 -11.85 26.92
N ILE A 166 -8.89 -13.08 26.41
CA ILE A 166 -9.94 -14.03 26.81
C ILE A 166 -9.38 -15.06 27.79
#